data_AF-A0A9D6I9G5-F1
#
_entry.id   AF-A0A9D6I9G5-F1
#
_cell.length_a   1.000
_cell.length_b   1.000
_cell.length_c   1.000
_cell.angle_alpha   90.00
_cell.angle_beta   90.00
_cell.angle_gamma   90.00
#
_symmetry.space_group_name_H-M   'P 1'
#
loop_
_entity.id
_entity.type
_entity.pdbx_description
1 polymer ?
#
loop_
_entity_poly.entity_id
_entity_poly.type
_entity_poly.pdbx_seq_one_letter_code
_entity_poly.pdbx_strand_id
1 'polypeptide(L)'
;MGRNFRIAAIIGGVVLIVSISLLFLLVAGKESSRKSTISGNQQYGRNIFSPSDIEYSVQNQYPQKTYSTLTNDEKKDVQKFLIEQTVVLEEAKNKNLMPIDERIFAPNKNQQEYNKAYERAKELILNDVQQMTVEGVFIWFNVGNPEPPVPLSQAKEITRQKMEAIRADIVAGRITMEEAGERIRKDESLSQFDSIYKSNAYAKYPSRDATTSIDSNLSEADNVRLWQLSPSEFSPLMLGLYRPSIDEDPEEGFWGIYHVLDKSGTITSYDDWLNEKIQEYETN
;
A
#
# COMPACT_ATOMS: atom_id res chain seq x y z
N MET A 1 -32.54 20.98 21.33
CA MET A 1 -32.79 20.12 20.14
C MET A 1 -32.61 18.67 20.57
N GLY A 2 -33.73 17.97 20.73
CA GLY A 2 -33.84 16.76 21.55
C GLY A 2 -33.68 15.44 20.78
N ARG A 3 -33.48 14.36 21.55
CA ARG A 3 -33.33 12.94 21.15
C ARG A 3 -34.19 12.50 19.95
N ASN A 4 -35.37 13.09 19.75
CA ASN A 4 -36.27 12.76 18.64
C ASN A 4 -35.69 13.08 17.26
N PHE A 5 -34.80 14.07 17.14
CA PHE A 5 -34.14 14.40 15.86
C PHE A 5 -33.07 13.37 15.46
N ARG A 6 -32.41 12.76 16.45
CA ARG A 6 -31.39 11.72 16.21
C ARG A 6 -32.00 10.38 15.79
N ILE A 7 -33.19 10.05 16.31
CA ILE A 7 -33.89 8.81 15.94
C ILE A 7 -34.45 8.91 14.50
N ALA A 8 -34.97 10.08 14.10
CA ALA A 8 -35.46 10.30 12.73
C ALA A 8 -34.32 10.22 11.68
N ALA A 9 -33.13 10.72 11.99
CA ALA A 9 -31.97 10.65 11.10
C ALA A 9 -31.45 9.20 10.91
N ILE A 10 -31.46 8.38 11.97
CA ILE A 10 -31.04 6.97 11.89
C ILE A 10 -32.04 6.14 11.09
N ILE A 11 -33.35 6.36 11.28
CA ILE A 11 -34.38 5.63 10.54
C ILE A 11 -34.35 6.02 9.04
N GLY A 12 -34.15 7.31 8.73
CA GLY A 12 -33.99 7.78 7.34
C GLY A 12 -32.76 7.18 6.64
N GLY A 13 -31.63 7.06 7.35
CA GLY A 13 -30.41 6.43 6.82
C GLY A 13 -30.57 4.93 6.53
N VAL A 14 -31.24 4.18 7.41
CA VAL A 14 -31.46 2.75 7.21
C VAL A 14 -32.44 2.48 6.05
N VAL A 15 -33.49 3.29 5.89
CA VAL A 15 -34.42 3.16 4.75
C VAL A 15 -33.72 3.48 3.42
N LEU A 16 -32.80 4.44 3.39
CA LEU A 16 -32.02 4.77 2.17
C LEU A 16 -31.07 3.63 1.78
N ILE A 17 -30.38 3.02 2.75
CA ILE A 17 -29.46 1.90 2.51
C ILE A 17 -30.23 0.67 2.01
N VAL A 18 -31.36 0.33 2.63
CA VAL A 18 -32.21 -0.80 2.19
C VAL A 18 -32.77 -0.56 0.78
N SER A 19 -33.13 0.69 0.45
CA SER A 19 -33.65 1.04 -0.89
C SER A 19 -32.58 0.95 -1.97
N ILE A 20 -31.33 1.35 -1.68
CA ILE A 20 -30.19 1.23 -2.61
C ILE A 20 -29.81 -0.25 -2.81
N SER A 21 -29.83 -1.06 -1.74
CA SER A 21 -29.60 -2.50 -1.83
C SER A 21 -30.69 -3.24 -2.62
N LEU A 22 -31.97 -2.84 -2.48
CA LEU A 22 -33.06 -3.37 -3.29
C LEU A 22 -32.97 -2.94 -4.76
N LEU A 23 -32.48 -1.73 -5.04
CA LEU A 23 -32.26 -1.27 -6.42
C LEU A 23 -31.12 -2.06 -7.09
N PHE A 24 -30.04 -2.37 -6.37
CA PHE A 24 -28.96 -3.24 -6.86
C PHE A 24 -29.45 -4.68 -7.13
N LEU A 25 -30.33 -5.22 -6.27
CA LEU A 25 -30.94 -6.54 -6.48
C LEU A 25 -31.94 -6.54 -7.65
N LEU A 26 -32.67 -5.44 -7.90
CA LEU A 26 -33.59 -5.32 -9.02
C LEU A 26 -32.89 -5.08 -10.37
N VAL A 27 -31.71 -4.43 -10.37
CA VAL A 27 -30.86 -4.29 -11.57
C VAL A 27 -30.12 -5.60 -11.88
N ALA A 28 -29.72 -6.37 -10.87
CA ALA A 28 -29.17 -7.71 -11.05
C ALA A 28 -30.22 -8.74 -11.56
N GLY A 29 -31.52 -8.50 -11.30
CA GLY A 29 -32.61 -9.41 -11.69
C GLY A 29 -33.05 -9.36 -13.16
N LYS A 30 -32.40 -8.54 -14.00
CA LYS A 30 -32.72 -8.44 -15.44
C LYS A 30 -31.59 -8.97 -16.31
N GLU A 31 -31.12 -10.17 -16.01
CA GLU A 31 -30.30 -10.97 -16.91
C GLU A 31 -31.12 -11.35 -18.16
N SER A 32 -31.15 -10.45 -19.14
CA SER A 32 -31.40 -10.87 -20.52
C SER A 32 -30.31 -11.89 -20.85
N SER A 33 -30.68 -13.16 -21.05
CA SER A 33 -29.77 -14.24 -21.42
C SER A 33 -29.05 -13.90 -22.73
N ARG A 34 -27.93 -13.18 -22.66
CA ARG A 34 -27.03 -12.98 -23.79
C ARG A 34 -26.41 -14.35 -24.06
N LYS A 35 -26.73 -14.96 -25.19
CA LYS A 35 -26.14 -16.25 -25.58
C LYS A 35 -24.64 -16.06 -25.73
N SER A 36 -23.87 -16.76 -24.90
CA SER A 36 -22.41 -16.80 -25.01
C SER A 36 -22.02 -17.34 -26.39
N THR A 37 -21.10 -16.64 -27.06
CA THR A 37 -20.53 -17.04 -28.37
C THR A 37 -19.21 -17.79 -28.21
N ILE A 38 -18.79 -18.12 -26.99
CA ILE A 38 -17.53 -18.82 -26.73
C ILE A 38 -17.76 -20.31 -26.98
N SER A 39 -17.15 -20.86 -28.02
CA SER A 39 -17.24 -22.29 -28.32
C SER A 39 -16.16 -23.07 -27.59
N GLY A 40 -16.59 -23.96 -26.69
CA GLY A 40 -15.71 -24.90 -25.99
C GLY A 40 -14.87 -24.26 -24.88
N ASN A 41 -14.19 -25.13 -24.13
CA ASN A 41 -13.30 -24.68 -23.06
C ASN A 41 -12.01 -24.08 -23.67
N GLN A 42 -11.48 -23.06 -23.03
CA GLN A 42 -10.18 -22.46 -23.37
C GLN A 42 -9.12 -22.95 -22.39
N GLN A 43 -7.91 -23.23 -22.90
CA GLN A 43 -6.78 -23.60 -22.06
C GLN A 43 -5.85 -22.38 -21.91
N TYR A 44 -5.59 -21.97 -20.67
CA TYR A 44 -4.62 -20.93 -20.35
C TYR A 44 -3.59 -21.50 -19.38
N GLY A 45 -2.36 -21.72 -19.86
CA GLY A 45 -1.36 -22.55 -19.17
C GLY A 45 -1.86 -23.99 -19.01
N ARG A 46 -1.81 -24.51 -17.76
CA ARG A 46 -2.31 -25.86 -17.42
C ARG A 46 -3.80 -25.94 -17.07
N ASN A 47 -4.48 -24.80 -16.86
CA ASN A 47 -5.88 -24.79 -16.46
C ASN A 47 -6.84 -24.63 -17.65
N ILE A 48 -8.02 -25.22 -17.49
CA ILE A 48 -9.11 -25.23 -18.47
C ILE A 48 -10.24 -24.35 -17.94
N PHE A 49 -10.58 -23.32 -18.70
CA PHE A 49 -11.65 -22.39 -18.41
C PHE A 49 -12.85 -22.67 -19.29
N SER A 50 -14.01 -22.83 -18.66
CA SER A 50 -15.27 -22.99 -19.37
C SER A 50 -15.73 -21.65 -19.98
N PRO A 51 -16.63 -21.68 -20.99
CA PRO A 51 -17.30 -20.47 -21.46
C PRO A 51 -17.91 -19.61 -20.35
N SER A 52 -18.45 -20.22 -19.29
CA SER A 52 -19.03 -19.49 -18.15
C SER A 52 -17.98 -18.77 -17.32
N ASP A 53 -16.78 -19.35 -17.15
CA ASP A 53 -15.69 -18.69 -16.41
C ASP A 53 -15.25 -17.42 -17.12
N ILE A 54 -15.08 -17.51 -18.45
CA ILE A 54 -14.67 -16.38 -19.28
C ILE A 54 -15.75 -15.31 -19.29
N GLU A 55 -17.02 -15.68 -19.54
CA GLU A 55 -18.12 -14.72 -19.57
C GLU A 55 -18.27 -14.01 -18.22
N TYR A 56 -18.10 -14.72 -17.10
CA TYR A 56 -18.10 -14.13 -15.78
C TYR A 56 -16.96 -13.09 -15.62
N SER A 57 -15.74 -13.43 -16.04
CA SER A 57 -14.61 -12.49 -16.01
C SER A 57 -14.83 -11.28 -16.92
N VAL A 58 -15.45 -11.46 -18.08
CA VAL A 58 -15.86 -10.35 -18.96
C VAL A 58 -16.86 -9.43 -18.25
N GLN A 59 -17.88 -9.99 -17.60
CA GLN A 59 -18.91 -9.19 -16.92
C GLN A 59 -18.33 -8.37 -15.76
N ASN A 60 -17.32 -8.89 -15.07
CA ASN A 60 -16.64 -8.15 -14.00
C ASN A 60 -15.74 -7.02 -14.51
N GLN A 61 -14.97 -7.25 -15.57
CA GLN A 61 -14.01 -6.25 -16.08
C GLN A 61 -14.64 -5.26 -17.06
N TYR A 62 -15.60 -5.73 -17.86
CA TYR A 62 -16.25 -4.98 -18.94
C TYR A 62 -17.78 -5.18 -18.87
N PRO A 63 -18.47 -4.66 -17.85
CA PRO A 63 -19.88 -4.98 -17.55
C PRO A 63 -20.87 -4.66 -18.68
N GLN A 64 -20.49 -3.83 -19.65
CA GLN A 64 -21.33 -3.46 -20.79
C GLN A 64 -21.08 -4.33 -22.03
N LYS A 65 -20.02 -5.12 -22.06
CA LYS A 65 -19.56 -5.91 -23.22
C LYS A 65 -19.89 -7.39 -23.07
N THR A 66 -19.82 -8.10 -24.19
CA THR A 66 -19.74 -9.57 -24.24
C THR A 66 -18.37 -9.96 -24.79
N TYR A 67 -17.94 -11.22 -24.57
CA TYR A 67 -16.64 -11.68 -25.07
C TYR A 67 -16.43 -11.46 -26.57
N SER A 68 -17.48 -11.64 -27.38
CA SER A 68 -17.45 -11.38 -28.83
C SER A 68 -17.20 -9.92 -29.23
N THR A 69 -17.52 -8.98 -28.34
CA THR A 69 -17.38 -7.53 -28.59
C THR A 69 -16.08 -6.96 -28.05
N LEU A 70 -15.28 -7.76 -27.34
CA LEU A 70 -13.97 -7.35 -26.84
C LEU A 70 -12.96 -7.19 -27.98
N THR A 71 -12.11 -6.17 -27.87
CA THR A 71 -10.90 -6.08 -28.69
C THR A 71 -9.93 -7.21 -28.37
N ASN A 72 -8.88 -7.40 -29.18
CA ASN A 72 -7.88 -8.41 -28.89
C ASN A 72 -7.11 -8.13 -27.59
N ASP A 73 -6.87 -6.85 -27.27
CA ASP A 73 -6.18 -6.48 -26.04
C ASP A 73 -7.07 -6.72 -24.81
N GLU A 74 -8.36 -6.38 -24.89
CA GLU A 74 -9.32 -6.68 -23.82
C GLU A 74 -9.48 -8.19 -23.58
N LYS A 75 -9.39 -9.02 -24.62
CA LYS A 75 -9.37 -10.49 -24.45
C LYS A 75 -8.11 -10.97 -23.74
N LYS A 76 -6.95 -10.35 -24.01
CA LYS A 76 -5.71 -10.65 -23.29
C LYS A 76 -5.80 -10.23 -21.83
N ASP A 77 -6.45 -9.11 -21.53
CA ASP A 77 -6.69 -8.68 -20.14
C ASP A 77 -7.58 -9.68 -19.39
N VAL A 78 -8.65 -10.17 -20.02
CA VAL A 78 -9.50 -11.24 -19.45
C VAL A 78 -8.70 -12.52 -19.20
N GLN A 79 -7.88 -12.93 -20.18
CA GLN A 79 -7.01 -14.09 -20.03
C GLN A 79 -6.01 -13.90 -18.88
N LYS A 80 -5.34 -12.75 -18.82
CA LYS A 80 -4.36 -12.41 -17.79
C LYS A 80 -5.00 -12.48 -16.41
N PHE A 81 -6.18 -11.88 -16.23
CA PHE A 81 -6.92 -11.94 -14.98
C PHE A 81 -7.27 -13.37 -14.54
N LEU A 82 -7.72 -14.23 -15.46
CA LEU A 82 -8.02 -15.63 -15.14
C LEU A 82 -6.75 -16.41 -14.73
N ILE A 83 -5.62 -16.14 -15.37
CA ILE A 83 -4.31 -16.71 -15.01
C ILE A 83 -3.89 -16.20 -13.62
N GLU A 84 -3.94 -14.89 -13.38
CA GLU A 84 -3.65 -14.28 -12.08
C GLU A 84 -4.43 -14.93 -10.94
N GLN A 85 -5.75 -15.09 -11.12
CA GLN A 85 -6.60 -15.71 -10.10
C GLN A 85 -6.17 -17.13 -9.77
N THR A 86 -5.82 -17.89 -10.81
CA THR A 86 -5.40 -19.28 -10.66
C THR A 86 -4.05 -19.39 -9.98
N VAL A 87 -3.08 -18.57 -10.39
CA VAL A 87 -1.75 -18.50 -9.80
C VAL A 87 -1.84 -18.15 -8.31
N VAL A 88 -2.63 -17.14 -7.95
CA VAL A 88 -2.83 -16.75 -6.54
C VAL A 88 -3.41 -17.89 -5.70
N LEU A 89 -4.40 -18.62 -6.24
CA LEU A 89 -4.99 -19.77 -5.56
C LEU A 89 -4.00 -20.93 -5.41
N GLU A 90 -3.30 -21.30 -6.49
CA GLU A 90 -2.29 -22.36 -6.46
C GLU A 90 -1.18 -22.02 -5.46
N GLU A 91 -0.71 -20.77 -5.42
CA GLU A 91 0.34 -20.34 -4.50
C GLU A 91 -0.14 -20.32 -3.04
N ALA A 92 -1.37 -19.88 -2.77
CA ALA A 92 -1.93 -19.94 -1.43
C ALA A 92 -2.06 -21.40 -0.94
N LYS A 93 -2.38 -22.34 -1.83
CA LYS A 93 -2.38 -23.78 -1.55
C LYS A 93 -0.97 -24.29 -1.29
N ASN A 94 0.00 -23.97 -2.15
CA ASN A 94 1.39 -24.40 -2.04
C ASN A 94 2.05 -23.93 -0.74
N LYS A 95 1.77 -22.67 -0.33
CA LYS A 95 2.23 -22.09 0.93
C LYS A 95 1.41 -22.55 2.15
N ASN A 96 0.40 -23.42 1.98
CA ASN A 96 -0.52 -23.87 3.04
C ASN A 96 -1.21 -22.70 3.79
N LEU A 97 -1.49 -21.58 3.11
CA LEU A 97 -2.13 -20.40 3.71
C LEU A 97 -3.61 -20.65 3.99
N MET A 98 -4.25 -21.48 3.16
CA MET A 98 -5.63 -21.91 3.34
C MET A 98 -5.88 -23.26 2.68
N PRO A 99 -6.81 -24.08 3.19
CA PRO A 99 -7.25 -25.28 2.49
C PRO A 99 -7.96 -24.89 1.20
N ILE A 100 -7.55 -25.49 0.09
CA ILE A 100 -8.17 -25.30 -1.22
C ILE A 100 -8.67 -26.65 -1.73
N ASP A 101 -9.97 -26.73 -1.99
CA ASP A 101 -10.63 -27.90 -2.57
C ASP A 101 -10.34 -27.97 -4.08
N GLU A 102 -9.87 -29.11 -4.59
CA GLU A 102 -9.55 -29.28 -6.01
C GLU A 102 -10.72 -28.98 -6.95
N ARG A 103 -11.96 -29.09 -6.45
CA ARG A 103 -13.16 -28.74 -7.22
C ARG A 103 -13.19 -27.28 -7.65
N ILE A 104 -12.44 -26.39 -6.98
CA ILE A 104 -12.34 -25.00 -7.42
C ILE A 104 -11.59 -24.85 -8.74
N PHE A 105 -10.78 -25.84 -9.15
CA PHE A 105 -10.08 -25.82 -10.45
C PHE A 105 -10.82 -26.59 -11.54
N ALA A 106 -11.96 -27.22 -11.21
CA ALA A 106 -12.71 -28.02 -12.16
C ALA A 106 -13.33 -27.14 -13.29
N PRO A 107 -13.51 -27.70 -14.51
CA PRO A 107 -14.18 -26.96 -15.60
C PRO A 107 -15.61 -26.53 -15.29
N ASN A 108 -16.28 -27.18 -14.33
CA ASN A 108 -17.64 -26.87 -13.87
C ASN A 108 -17.67 -26.27 -12.45
N LYS A 109 -16.58 -25.61 -12.04
CA LYS A 109 -16.45 -24.95 -10.73
C LYS A 109 -17.60 -23.96 -10.46
N ASN A 110 -17.92 -23.79 -9.19
CA ASN A 110 -18.79 -22.70 -8.75
C ASN A 110 -17.98 -21.40 -8.77
N GLN A 111 -18.26 -20.52 -9.73
CA GLN A 111 -17.50 -19.29 -9.91
C GLN A 111 -17.57 -18.35 -8.69
N GLN A 112 -18.69 -18.32 -7.97
CA GLN A 112 -18.81 -17.51 -6.76
C GLN A 112 -17.87 -18.01 -5.65
N GLU A 113 -17.75 -19.32 -5.49
CA GLU A 113 -16.83 -19.93 -4.52
C GLU A 113 -15.37 -19.72 -4.95
N TYR A 114 -15.08 -19.87 -6.24
CA TYR A 114 -13.76 -19.61 -6.82
C TYR A 114 -13.28 -18.18 -6.52
N ASN A 115 -14.11 -17.17 -6.76
CA ASN A 115 -13.72 -15.78 -6.49
C ASN A 115 -13.56 -15.49 -5.00
N LYS A 116 -14.44 -16.04 -4.15
CA LYS A 116 -14.28 -15.91 -2.69
C LYS A 116 -12.98 -16.52 -2.20
N ALA A 117 -12.60 -17.68 -2.74
CA ALA A 117 -11.33 -18.30 -2.45
C ALA A 117 -10.16 -17.44 -2.96
N TYR A 118 -10.26 -16.90 -4.18
CA TYR A 118 -9.25 -16.01 -4.75
C TYR A 118 -9.03 -14.74 -3.91
N GLU A 119 -10.09 -14.02 -3.54
CA GLU A 119 -9.97 -12.80 -2.74
C GLU A 119 -9.33 -13.10 -1.38
N ARG A 120 -9.70 -14.23 -0.75
CA ARG A 120 -9.09 -14.65 0.50
C ARG A 120 -7.61 -15.03 0.35
N ALA A 121 -7.28 -15.77 -0.70
CA ALA A 121 -5.91 -16.14 -1.03
C ALA A 121 -5.05 -14.90 -1.28
N LYS A 122 -5.56 -13.94 -2.06
CA LYS A 122 -4.93 -12.65 -2.34
C LYS A 122 -4.68 -11.87 -1.07
N GLU A 123 -5.66 -11.74 -0.19
CA GLU A 123 -5.51 -11.07 1.11
C GLU A 123 -4.41 -11.73 1.96
N LEU A 124 -4.37 -13.06 2.01
CA LEU A 124 -3.36 -13.81 2.77
C LEU A 124 -1.94 -13.60 2.20
N ILE A 125 -1.80 -13.54 0.88
CA ILE A 125 -0.52 -13.25 0.22
C ILE A 125 -0.13 -11.79 0.43
N LEU A 126 -1.07 -10.84 0.36
CA LEU A 126 -0.81 -9.43 0.64
C LEU A 126 -0.34 -9.20 2.07
N ASN A 127 -0.81 -10.00 3.04
CA ASN A 127 -0.30 -9.97 4.42
C ASN A 127 1.15 -10.50 4.56
N ASP A 128 1.65 -11.22 3.55
CA ASP A 128 3.05 -11.67 3.44
C ASP A 128 3.91 -10.69 2.63
N VAL A 129 3.34 -9.59 2.12
CA VAL A 129 4.12 -8.49 1.54
C VAL A 129 4.96 -7.83 2.62
N GLN A 130 6.21 -7.50 2.29
CA GLN A 130 7.15 -6.88 3.19
C GLN A 130 6.58 -5.58 3.70
N GLN A 131 6.46 -5.50 5.02
CA GLN A 131 5.97 -4.36 5.75
C GLN A 131 7.08 -3.85 6.67
N MET A 132 7.16 -2.53 6.86
CA MET A 132 8.07 -1.92 7.81
C MET A 132 7.34 -0.85 8.63
N THR A 133 7.55 -0.90 9.95
CA THR A 133 7.17 0.19 10.86
C THR A 133 8.44 0.94 11.27
N VAL A 134 8.43 2.26 11.15
CA VAL A 134 9.56 3.10 11.56
C VAL A 134 9.12 4.26 12.44
N GLU A 135 10.05 4.80 13.19
CA GLU A 135 9.97 6.12 13.80
C GLU A 135 11.17 6.97 13.37
N GLY A 136 11.01 8.29 13.41
CA GLY A 136 12.05 9.23 13.02
C GLY A 136 12.10 10.45 13.93
N VAL A 137 13.31 11.01 14.09
CA VAL A 137 13.55 12.30 14.74
C VAL A 137 14.21 13.26 13.76
N PHE A 138 13.80 14.54 13.82
CA PHE A 138 14.11 15.51 12.78
C PHE A 138 14.49 16.87 13.34
N ILE A 139 15.47 17.52 12.72
CA ILE A 139 15.73 18.95 12.89
C ILE A 139 15.68 19.60 11.50
N TRP A 140 14.67 20.43 11.29
CA TRP A 140 14.49 21.20 10.07
C TRP A 140 15.34 22.48 10.12
N PHE A 141 15.83 22.88 8.95
CA PHE A 141 16.66 24.09 8.79
C PHE A 141 16.26 24.98 7.61
N ASN A 142 15.33 24.53 6.76
CA ASN A 142 14.84 25.28 5.61
C ASN A 142 13.35 24.99 5.38
N VAL A 143 12.46 25.69 6.10
CA VAL A 143 11.00 25.53 6.01
C VAL A 143 10.29 26.78 5.46
N GLY A 144 11.02 27.61 4.71
CA GLY A 144 10.48 28.77 3.98
C GLY A 144 9.95 29.94 4.82
N ASN A 145 9.57 29.73 6.09
CA ASN A 145 9.13 30.81 6.99
C ASN A 145 9.27 30.49 8.49
N PRO A 146 10.07 31.25 9.26
CA PRO A 146 10.91 32.35 8.82
C PRO A 146 12.13 31.86 8.04
N GLU A 147 12.66 32.71 7.15
CA GLU A 147 14.00 32.50 6.61
C GLU A 147 15.00 32.47 7.77
N PRO A 148 15.96 31.52 7.80
CA PRO A 148 16.96 31.45 8.86
C PRO A 148 17.71 32.78 9.01
N PRO A 149 18.05 33.22 10.24
CA PRO A 149 18.83 34.45 10.45
C PRO A 149 20.30 34.32 10.01
N VAL A 150 20.69 33.15 9.49
CA VAL A 150 22.03 32.82 9.01
C VAL A 150 21.93 32.20 7.61
N PRO A 151 23.00 32.21 6.80
CA PRO A 151 23.00 31.53 5.51
C PRO A 151 22.59 30.06 5.62
N LEU A 152 21.86 29.55 4.63
CA LEU A 152 21.36 28.17 4.60
C LEU A 152 22.44 27.11 4.88
N SER A 153 23.64 27.28 4.33
CA SER A 153 24.78 26.37 4.57
C SER A 153 25.19 26.32 6.05
N GLN A 154 25.10 27.44 6.76
CA GLN A 154 25.38 27.53 8.17
C GLN A 154 24.25 26.92 9.02
N ALA A 155 22.99 27.18 8.66
CA ALA A 155 21.84 26.55 9.30
C ALA A 155 21.90 25.02 9.17
N LYS A 156 22.18 24.51 7.97
CA LYS A 156 22.39 23.08 7.68
C LYS A 156 23.51 22.49 8.54
N GLU A 157 24.63 23.18 8.69
CA GLU A 157 25.76 22.67 9.49
C GLU A 157 25.46 22.66 11.00
N ILE A 158 24.85 23.72 11.53
CA ILE A 158 24.45 23.80 12.96
C ILE A 158 23.48 22.67 13.31
N THR A 159 22.45 22.47 12.48
CA THR A 159 21.45 21.44 12.70
C THR A 159 22.01 20.03 12.50
N ARG A 160 22.97 19.84 11.56
CA ARG A 160 23.74 18.60 11.40
C ARG A 160 24.44 18.22 12.70
N GLN A 161 25.22 19.14 13.27
CA GLN A 161 25.99 18.90 14.50
C GLN A 161 25.08 18.55 15.69
N LYS A 162 23.95 19.25 15.83
CA LYS A 162 22.95 18.93 16.86
C LYS A 162 22.38 17.53 16.67
N MET A 163 22.04 17.16 15.43
CA MET A 163 21.50 15.83 15.14
C MET A 163 22.54 14.72 15.31
N GLU A 164 23.82 14.97 15.00
CA GLU A 164 24.90 14.01 15.26
C GLU A 164 25.08 13.73 16.76
N ALA A 165 25.01 14.76 17.60
CA ALA A 165 25.06 14.60 19.05
C ALA A 165 23.86 13.76 19.55
N ILE A 166 22.66 14.03 19.05
CA ILE A 166 21.45 13.26 19.35
C ILE A 166 21.62 11.80 18.89
N ARG A 167 22.11 11.57 17.67
CA ARG A 167 22.38 10.22 17.14
C ARG A 167 23.35 9.46 18.02
N ALA A 168 24.43 10.10 18.46
CA ALA A 168 25.44 9.48 19.30
C ALA A 168 24.87 9.09 20.68
N ASP A 169 23.89 9.83 21.20
CA ASP A 169 23.20 9.48 22.44
C ASP A 169 22.21 8.32 22.23
N ILE A 170 21.47 8.32 21.13
CA ILE A 170 20.53 7.23 20.75
C ILE A 170 21.27 5.91 20.53
N VAL A 171 22.30 5.91 19.68
CA VAL A 171 23.07 4.70 19.33
C VAL A 171 23.80 4.13 20.55
N ALA A 172 24.20 4.99 21.50
CA ALA A 172 24.79 4.56 22.77
C ALA A 172 23.76 4.07 23.80
N GLY A 173 22.46 4.09 23.48
CA GLY A 173 21.37 3.71 24.38
C GLY A 173 21.18 4.66 25.57
N ARG A 174 21.68 5.90 25.48
CA ARG A 174 21.56 6.90 26.56
C ARG A 174 20.20 7.60 26.55
N ILE A 175 19.57 7.70 25.39
CA ILE A 175 18.22 8.22 25.20
C ILE A 175 17.51 7.37 24.12
N THR A 176 16.19 7.32 24.19
CA THR A 176 15.31 6.75 23.16
C THR A 176 15.03 7.76 22.03
N MET A 177 14.40 7.31 20.94
CA MET A 177 13.92 8.20 19.86
C MET A 177 12.89 9.21 20.36
N GLU A 178 11.97 8.80 21.24
CA GLU A 178 10.96 9.68 21.83
C GLU A 178 11.60 10.75 22.73
N GLU A 179 12.58 10.36 23.56
CA GLU A 179 13.36 11.29 24.40
C GLU A 179 14.22 12.24 23.57
N ALA A 180 14.77 11.78 22.45
CA ALA A 180 15.46 12.63 21.48
C ALA A 180 14.52 13.68 20.88
N GLY A 181 13.30 13.29 20.49
CA GLY A 181 12.24 14.22 20.08
C GLY A 181 11.93 15.27 21.16
N GLU A 182 11.81 14.85 22.41
CA GLU A 182 11.61 15.76 23.55
C GLU A 182 12.78 16.73 23.78
N ARG A 183 14.02 16.26 23.57
CA ARG A 183 15.20 17.12 23.65
C ARG A 183 15.19 18.18 22.55
N ILE A 184 14.79 17.81 21.33
CA ILE A 184 14.62 18.75 20.21
C ILE A 184 13.53 19.77 20.54
N ARG A 185 12.37 19.34 21.06
CA ARG A 185 11.25 20.23 21.45
C ARG A 185 11.63 21.28 22.49
N LYS A 186 12.62 20.98 23.34
CA LYS A 186 13.11 21.88 24.41
C LYS A 186 14.29 22.74 23.98
N ASP A 187 14.86 22.52 22.80
CA ASP A 187 15.95 23.32 22.26
C ASP A 187 15.42 24.59 21.58
N GLU A 188 15.18 25.63 22.40
CA GLU A 188 14.66 26.93 21.91
C GLU A 188 15.58 27.60 20.88
N SER A 189 16.85 27.18 20.74
CA SER A 189 17.70 27.70 19.66
C SER A 189 17.23 27.25 18.27
N LEU A 190 16.36 26.25 18.15
CA LEU A 190 15.84 25.76 16.87
C LEU A 190 14.70 26.62 16.31
N SER A 191 14.05 27.45 17.13
CA SER A 191 12.95 28.31 16.68
C SER A 191 13.37 29.33 15.61
N GLN A 192 14.67 29.60 15.50
CA GLN A 192 15.23 30.49 14.48
C GLN A 192 15.33 29.84 13.09
N PHE A 193 15.23 28.51 13.01
CA PHE A 193 15.34 27.76 11.75
C PHE A 193 14.00 27.17 11.31
N ASP A 194 13.16 26.77 12.27
CA ASP A 194 11.85 26.19 12.04
C ASP A 194 10.88 26.69 13.13
N SER A 195 9.84 27.43 12.73
CA SER A 195 8.83 27.97 13.65
C SER A 195 7.93 26.88 14.27
N ILE A 196 7.87 25.69 13.67
CA ILE A 196 7.08 24.54 14.10
C ILE A 196 7.95 23.35 14.52
N TYR A 197 9.23 23.58 14.83
CA TYR A 197 10.21 22.54 15.18
C TYR A 197 9.72 21.57 16.26
N LYS A 198 8.92 22.05 17.20
CA LYS A 198 8.38 21.21 18.29
C LYS A 198 7.45 20.10 17.76
N SER A 199 6.64 20.41 16.77
CA SER A 199 5.73 19.45 16.14
C SER A 199 6.46 18.50 15.21
N ASN A 200 7.52 18.99 14.57
CA ASN A 200 8.33 18.23 13.61
C ASN A 200 9.37 17.32 14.25
N ALA A 201 9.66 17.47 15.54
CA ALA A 201 10.78 16.83 16.21
C ALA A 201 10.78 15.29 16.18
N TYR A 202 9.61 14.66 16.09
CA TYR A 202 9.46 13.21 16.12
C TYR A 202 8.19 12.79 15.39
N ALA A 203 8.28 11.73 14.58
CA ALA A 203 7.13 11.09 13.95
C ALA A 203 7.24 9.57 14.03
N LYS A 204 6.09 8.92 14.13
CA LYS A 204 5.96 7.47 13.99
C LYS A 204 5.13 7.19 12.74
N TYR A 205 5.68 6.37 11.86
CA TYR A 205 5.04 6.05 10.59
C TYR A 205 4.28 4.73 10.78
N PRO A 206 3.03 4.63 10.29
CA PRO A 206 2.33 3.35 10.26
C PRO A 206 3.08 2.36 9.37
N SER A 207 2.75 1.08 9.49
CA SER A 207 3.25 0.03 8.60
C SER A 207 3.11 0.45 7.13
N ARG A 208 4.22 0.39 6.39
CA ARG A 208 4.27 0.65 4.94
C ARG A 208 4.78 -0.58 4.22
N ASP A 209 4.27 -0.83 3.00
CA ASP A 209 4.86 -1.81 2.11
C ASP A 209 6.15 -1.30 1.43
N ALA A 210 6.97 -2.21 0.91
CA ALA A 210 8.24 -1.87 0.24
C ALA A 210 8.08 -1.11 -1.08
N THR A 211 6.86 -0.97 -1.60
CA THR A 211 6.57 -0.14 -2.79
C THR A 211 6.26 1.31 -2.42
N THR A 212 5.99 1.58 -1.15
CA THR A 212 5.64 2.90 -0.63
C THR A 212 6.86 3.56 0.00
N SER A 213 7.11 4.82 -0.37
CA SER A 213 8.09 5.65 0.32
C SER A 213 7.72 5.78 1.80
N ILE A 214 8.68 5.52 2.67
CA ILE A 214 8.52 5.61 4.12
C ILE A 214 8.31 7.06 4.52
N ASP A 215 9.17 7.92 3.99
CA ASP A 215 9.08 9.37 4.10
C ASP A 215 9.25 9.98 2.71
N SER A 216 8.21 10.64 2.23
CA SER A 216 8.18 11.31 0.92
C SER A 216 9.19 12.45 0.79
N ASN A 217 9.74 12.92 1.90
CA ASN A 217 10.78 13.93 1.91
C ASN A 217 12.20 13.34 1.82
N LEU A 218 12.36 12.02 1.84
CA LEU A 218 13.66 11.39 1.59
C LEU A 218 13.89 11.16 0.09
N SER A 219 15.16 11.13 -0.29
CA SER A 219 15.55 10.62 -1.61
C SER A 219 15.12 9.16 -1.79
N GLU A 220 14.98 8.72 -3.04
CA GLU A 220 14.71 7.31 -3.35
C GLU A 220 15.82 6.39 -2.78
N ALA A 221 17.08 6.81 -2.91
CA ALA A 221 18.22 6.06 -2.38
C ALA A 221 18.19 5.92 -0.85
N ASP A 222 17.75 6.94 -0.13
CA ASP A 222 17.61 6.86 1.33
C ASP A 222 16.42 6.00 1.75
N ASN A 223 15.30 6.07 1.01
CA ASN A 223 14.18 5.13 1.21
C ASN A 223 14.63 3.68 1.01
N VAL A 224 15.36 3.38 -0.07
CA VAL A 224 15.94 2.04 -0.31
C VAL A 224 16.88 1.64 0.84
N ARG A 225 17.70 2.58 1.31
CA ARG A 225 18.60 2.33 2.45
C ARG A 225 17.84 1.98 3.72
N LEU A 226 16.72 2.64 4.03
CA LEU A 226 15.87 2.27 5.17
C LEU A 226 15.32 0.83 5.04
N TRP A 227 14.93 0.43 3.83
CA TRP A 227 14.49 -0.93 3.55
C TRP A 227 15.59 -1.99 3.69
N GLN A 228 16.87 -1.61 3.71
CA GLN A 228 17.99 -2.52 3.97
C GLN A 228 18.31 -2.71 5.46
N LEU A 229 17.79 -1.85 6.35
CA LEU A 229 18.04 -1.95 7.79
C LEU A 229 17.30 -3.13 8.44
N SER A 230 17.91 -3.81 9.39
CA SER A 230 17.24 -4.84 10.18
C SER A 230 16.32 -4.22 11.25
N PRO A 231 15.35 -4.97 11.80
CA PRO A 231 14.62 -4.53 12.99
C PRO A 231 15.58 -4.11 14.12
N SER A 232 15.21 -3.05 14.83
CA SER A 232 16.02 -2.37 15.86
C SER A 232 17.27 -1.64 15.37
N GLU A 233 17.53 -1.55 14.05
CA GLU A 233 18.63 -0.75 13.52
C GLU A 233 18.25 0.73 13.33
N PHE A 234 19.25 1.58 13.52
CA PHE A 234 19.17 3.01 13.28
C PHE A 234 19.79 3.36 11.92
N SER A 235 19.17 4.30 11.21
CA SER A 235 19.75 4.84 9.98
C SER A 235 21.05 5.61 10.26
N PRO A 236 21.90 5.83 9.24
CA PRO A 236 22.82 6.96 9.26
C PRO A 236 22.04 8.28 9.37
N LEU A 237 22.75 9.37 9.59
CA LEU A 237 22.17 10.70 9.45
C LEU A 237 21.75 10.91 7.99
N MET A 238 20.48 11.17 7.76
CA MET A 238 19.89 11.34 6.43
C MET A 238 19.51 12.80 6.19
N LEU A 239 19.77 13.27 4.97
CA LEU A 239 19.38 14.60 4.54
C LEU A 239 18.02 14.50 3.86
N GLY A 240 17.02 15.11 4.46
CA GLY A 240 15.68 15.20 3.92
C GLY A 240 15.46 16.48 3.13
N LEU A 241 14.40 16.45 2.34
CA LEU A 241 13.98 17.51 1.45
C LEU A 241 12.81 18.29 2.05
N TYR A 242 12.71 19.57 1.71
CA TYR A 242 11.57 20.42 1.94
C TYR A 242 10.98 20.80 0.59
N ARG A 243 9.65 20.72 0.48
CA ARG A 243 8.93 21.14 -0.72
C ARG A 243 8.00 22.30 -0.34
N PRO A 244 8.35 23.56 -0.68
CA PRO A 244 7.54 24.73 -0.32
C PRO A 244 6.16 24.72 -1.01
N SER A 245 6.10 24.23 -2.24
CA SER A 245 4.86 24.08 -3.02
C SER A 245 4.95 22.89 -3.99
N ILE A 246 3.80 22.40 -4.48
CA ILE A 246 3.77 21.22 -5.37
C ILE A 246 4.54 21.44 -6.68
N ASP A 247 4.65 22.71 -7.11
CA ASP A 247 5.24 23.14 -8.38
C ASP A 247 6.72 23.55 -8.25
N GLU A 248 7.27 23.57 -7.03
CA GLU A 248 8.66 23.93 -6.78
C GLU A 248 9.54 22.69 -6.66
N ASP A 249 10.79 22.84 -7.13
CA ASP A 249 11.81 21.82 -6.95
C ASP A 249 12.06 21.61 -5.45
N PRO A 250 12.17 20.35 -4.99
CA PRO A 250 12.46 20.07 -3.59
C PRO A 250 13.86 20.56 -3.24
N GLU A 251 13.97 21.26 -2.12
CA GLU A 251 15.23 21.76 -1.58
C GLU A 251 15.67 20.92 -0.38
N GLU A 252 16.92 21.03 0.06
CA GLU A 252 17.34 20.41 1.31
C GLU A 252 16.64 21.08 2.50
N GLY A 253 16.03 20.29 3.37
CA GLY A 253 15.08 20.76 4.38
C GLY A 253 15.42 20.44 5.82
N PHE A 254 15.96 19.24 6.07
CA PHE A 254 16.18 18.74 7.43
C PHE A 254 17.24 17.65 7.53
N TRP A 255 17.72 17.45 8.74
CA TRP A 255 18.47 16.25 9.11
C TRP A 255 17.59 15.30 9.91
N GLY A 256 17.62 14.01 9.55
CA GLY A 256 16.80 12.99 10.17
C GLY A 256 17.57 11.73 10.55
N ILE A 257 17.08 11.05 11.58
CA ILE A 257 17.49 9.69 11.95
C ILE A 257 16.22 8.88 12.04
N TYR A 258 16.26 7.66 11.52
CA TYR A 258 15.15 6.72 11.58
C TYR A 258 15.56 5.48 12.37
N HIS A 259 14.57 4.84 12.98
CA HIS A 259 14.69 3.59 13.69
C HIS A 259 13.65 2.61 13.16
N VAL A 260 14.10 1.44 12.73
CA VAL A 260 13.20 0.37 12.28
C VAL A 260 12.65 -0.35 13.49
N LEU A 261 11.36 -0.16 13.75
CA LEU A 261 10.68 -0.79 14.89
C LEU A 261 10.37 -2.25 14.61
N ASP A 262 9.88 -2.54 13.40
CA ASP A 262 9.47 -3.88 13.01
C ASP A 262 9.55 -4.06 11.49
N LYS A 263 9.78 -5.32 11.08
CA LYS A 263 9.65 -5.78 9.69
C LYS A 263 8.98 -7.14 9.66
N SER A 264 8.01 -7.29 8.77
CA SER A 264 7.31 -8.55 8.54
C SER A 264 7.15 -8.82 7.05
N GLY A 265 6.70 -10.02 6.69
CA GLY A 265 6.48 -10.43 5.30
C GLY A 265 7.75 -10.89 4.60
N THR A 266 7.56 -11.67 3.54
CA THR A 266 8.65 -12.24 2.72
C THR A 266 8.61 -11.76 1.26
N ILE A 267 7.48 -11.22 0.81
CA ILE A 267 7.26 -10.78 -0.57
C ILE A 267 7.58 -9.29 -0.71
N THR A 268 8.61 -8.88 -1.45
CA THR A 268 8.96 -7.46 -1.58
C THR A 268 7.86 -6.63 -2.24
N SER A 269 7.26 -7.13 -3.32
CA SER A 269 6.22 -6.44 -4.07
C SER A 269 5.22 -7.48 -4.55
N TYR A 270 3.93 -7.24 -4.31
CA TYR A 270 2.88 -8.15 -4.75
C TYR A 270 2.85 -8.29 -6.28
N ASP A 271 3.03 -7.18 -6.99
CA ASP A 271 2.98 -7.17 -8.46
C ASP A 271 4.18 -7.90 -9.07
N ASP A 272 5.39 -7.67 -8.54
CA ASP A 272 6.58 -8.35 -9.02
C ASP A 272 6.52 -9.86 -8.74
N TRP A 273 6.07 -10.23 -7.53
CA TRP A 273 5.83 -11.61 -7.15
C TRP A 273 4.78 -12.27 -8.04
N LEU A 274 3.65 -11.60 -8.30
CA LEU A 274 2.60 -12.14 -9.15
C LEU A 274 3.09 -12.33 -10.58
N ASN A 275 3.85 -11.38 -11.13
CA ASN A 275 4.43 -11.49 -12.46
C ASN A 275 5.43 -12.66 -12.56
N GLU A 276 6.28 -12.85 -11.55
CA GLU A 276 7.19 -14.01 -11.46
C GLU A 276 6.39 -15.32 -11.47
N LYS A 277 5.34 -15.42 -10.64
CA LYS A 277 4.52 -16.64 -10.55
C LYS A 277 3.68 -16.92 -11.79
N ILE A 278 3.24 -15.90 -12.51
CA ILE A 278 2.60 -16.07 -13.82
C ILE A 278 3.60 -16.64 -14.83
N GLN A 279 4.83 -16.13 -14.88
CA GLN A 279 5.85 -16.65 -15.79
C GLN A 279 6.19 -18.11 -15.48
N GLU A 280 6.31 -18.48 -14.20
CA GLU A 280 6.48 -19.88 -13.78
C GLU A 280 5.30 -20.76 -14.20
N TYR A 281 4.07 -20.26 -14.07
CA TYR A 281 2.86 -20.97 -14.43
C TYR A 281 2.70 -21.18 -15.95
N GLU A 282 3.16 -20.23 -16.77
CA GLU A 282 3.08 -20.34 -18.23
C GLU A 282 4.18 -21.21 -18.84
N THR A 283 5.29 -21.41 -18.12
CA THR A 283 6.44 -22.19 -18.59
C THR A 283 6.42 -23.66 -18.18
N ASN A 284 5.61 -24.04 -17.18
CA ASN A 284 5.49 -25.40 -16.65
C ASN A 284 4.14 -26.04 -16.95
#